data_AF-A0A399ED05-F1
#
_entry.id   AF-A0A399ED05-F1
#
_cell.length_a   1.000
_cell.length_b   1.000
_cell.length_c   1.000
_cell.angle_alpha   90.00
_cell.angle_beta   90.00
_cell.angle_gamma   90.00
#
_symmetry.space_group_name_H-M   'P 1'
#
loop_
_entity.id
_entity.type
_entity.pdbx_description
1 polymer ?
#
loop_
_entity_poly.entity_id
_entity_poly.type
_entity_poly.pdbx_seq_one_letter_code
_entity_poly.pdbx_strand_id
1 'polypeptide(L)'
;MSLETLWQQSWQEFYEAALQELPGFVQQRLQNPPAVADHDEAMFDIRVTLLTWPIEGLNDYVDALDGWIAQWNLQDPASHEADTSVWPHDIPVPPPEPEGIWEAVLQRATDPGFTGFVAAGVLKLMAMARVAGRYTSQ
;
A
#
# COMPACT_ATOMS: atom_id res chain seq x y z
N MET A 1 16.82 0.49 -25.41
CA MET A 1 16.19 0.32 -24.09
C MET A 1 15.78 -1.13 -23.97
N SER A 2 16.20 -1.83 -22.91
CA SER A 2 15.84 -3.25 -22.74
C SER A 2 14.39 -3.38 -22.24
N LEU A 3 13.81 -4.58 -22.38
CA LEU A 3 12.49 -4.90 -21.82
C LEU A 3 12.47 -4.68 -20.29
N GLU A 4 13.57 -5.02 -19.62
CA GLU A 4 13.77 -4.81 -18.19
C GLU A 4 13.72 -3.31 -17.80
N THR A 5 14.36 -2.43 -18.58
CA THR A 5 14.30 -0.98 -18.33
C THR A 5 12.88 -0.44 -18.50
N LEU A 6 12.15 -0.90 -19.52
CA LEU A 6 10.75 -0.53 -19.73
C LEU A 6 9.84 -1.02 -18.60
N TRP A 7 10.06 -2.25 -18.15
CA TRP A 7 9.34 -2.86 -17.04
C TRP A 7 9.56 -2.07 -15.75
N GLN A 8 10.83 -1.78 -15.41
CA GLN A 8 11.19 -0.96 -14.23
C GLN A 8 10.56 0.43 -14.29
N GLN A 9 10.61 1.09 -15.46
CA GLN A 9 10.01 2.40 -15.64
C GLN A 9 8.49 2.36 -15.43
N SER A 10 7.80 1.36 -16.00
CA SER A 10 6.35 1.22 -15.85
C SER A 10 5.95 1.03 -14.39
N TRP A 11 6.70 0.24 -13.63
CA TRP A 11 6.47 0.09 -12.20
C TRP A 11 6.78 1.37 -11.43
N GLN A 12 7.86 2.07 -11.75
CA GLN A 12 8.17 3.37 -11.13
C GLN A 12 7.02 4.37 -11.34
N GLU A 13 6.48 4.47 -12.54
CA GLU A 13 5.33 5.33 -12.86
C GLU A 13 4.08 4.93 -12.04
N PHE A 14 3.83 3.63 -11.88
CA PHE A 14 2.77 3.11 -11.01
C PHE A 14 2.94 3.55 -9.55
N TYR A 15 4.14 3.39 -8.98
CA TYR A 15 4.39 3.81 -7.59
C TYR A 15 4.32 5.32 -7.42
N GLU A 16 4.84 6.08 -8.38
CA GLU A 16 4.74 7.55 -8.35
C GLU A 16 3.28 8.01 -8.40
N ALA A 17 2.45 7.39 -9.24
CA ALA A 17 1.01 7.67 -9.26
C ALA A 17 0.34 7.33 -7.92
N ALA A 18 0.70 6.21 -7.28
CA ALA A 18 0.17 5.85 -5.97
C ALA A 18 0.60 6.86 -4.88
N LEU A 19 1.85 7.32 -4.90
CA LEU A 19 2.32 8.34 -3.96
C LEU A 19 1.61 9.69 -4.16
N GLN A 20 1.23 10.04 -5.40
CA GLN A 20 0.48 11.26 -5.69
C GLN A 20 -0.93 11.27 -5.10
N GLU A 21 -1.53 10.10 -4.81
CA GLU A 21 -2.80 10.01 -4.08
C GLU A 21 -2.66 10.42 -2.61
N LEU A 22 -1.45 10.33 -2.05
CA LEU A 22 -1.21 10.51 -0.62
C LEU A 22 -0.99 12.00 -0.28
N PRO A 23 -1.65 12.52 0.77
CA PRO A 23 -1.31 13.84 1.30
C PRO A 23 0.15 13.93 1.73
N GLY A 24 0.76 15.11 1.59
CA GLY A 24 2.19 15.30 1.85
C GLY A 24 2.66 14.86 3.24
N PHE A 25 1.83 15.03 4.28
CA PHE A 25 2.16 14.58 5.64
C PHE A 25 2.22 13.04 5.76
N VAL A 26 1.44 12.32 4.97
CA VAL A 26 1.44 10.84 4.93
C VAL A 26 2.73 10.37 4.27
N GLN A 27 3.13 11.00 3.16
CA GLN A 27 4.40 10.72 2.49
C GLN A 27 5.59 10.96 3.43
N GLN A 28 5.58 12.07 4.18
CA GLN A 28 6.62 12.36 5.17
C GLN A 28 6.72 11.27 6.24
N ARG A 29 5.61 10.69 6.69
CA ARG A 29 5.63 9.57 7.65
C ARG A 29 6.24 8.30 7.05
N LEU A 30 5.90 7.97 5.81
CA LEU A 30 6.49 6.83 5.11
C LEU A 30 8.00 6.96 4.94
N GLN A 31 8.49 8.19 4.73
CA GLN A 31 9.92 8.49 4.62
C GLN A 31 10.66 8.50 5.96
N ASN A 32 9.94 8.59 7.08
CA ASN A 32 10.50 8.61 8.42
C ASN A 32 9.88 7.49 9.28
N PRO A 33 10.13 6.22 8.95
CA PRO A 33 9.60 5.10 9.70
C PRO A 33 10.10 5.13 11.15
N PRO A 34 9.28 4.71 12.13
CA PRO A 34 9.73 4.52 13.50
C PRO A 34 10.86 3.48 13.54
N ALA A 35 11.82 3.67 14.44
CA ALA A 35 12.86 2.68 14.65
C ALA A 35 12.23 1.41 15.25
N VAL A 36 12.48 0.26 14.61
CA VAL A 36 12.01 -1.04 15.08
C VAL A 36 13.22 -1.92 15.35
N ALA A 37 13.26 -2.53 16.55
CA ALA A 37 14.40 -3.34 16.99
C ALA A 37 14.34 -4.77 16.44
N ASP A 38 13.12 -5.29 16.23
CA ASP A 38 12.84 -6.66 15.79
C ASP A 38 11.75 -6.65 14.71
N HIS A 39 11.99 -7.33 13.60
CA HIS A 39 11.08 -7.33 12.46
C HIS A 39 9.77 -8.09 12.75
N ASP A 40 9.85 -9.22 13.44
CA ASP A 40 8.69 -10.05 13.75
C ASP A 40 7.80 -9.34 14.78
N GLU A 41 8.41 -8.65 15.75
CA GLU A 41 7.72 -7.77 16.69
C GLU A 41 7.01 -6.62 15.95
N ALA A 42 7.67 -5.99 14.98
CA ALA A 42 7.05 -4.96 14.14
C ALA A 42 5.79 -5.46 13.43
N MET A 43 5.87 -6.66 12.83
CA MET A 43 4.77 -7.25 12.08
C MET A 43 3.60 -7.62 13.00
N PHE A 44 3.90 -8.11 14.20
CA PHE A 44 2.89 -8.35 15.24
C PHE A 44 2.22 -7.03 15.67
N ASP A 45 3.01 -5.99 15.95
CA ASP A 45 2.52 -4.69 16.38
C ASP A 45 1.65 -4.00 15.31
N ILE A 46 1.98 -4.14 14.02
CA ILE A 46 1.14 -3.68 12.92
C ILE A 46 -0.24 -4.34 12.99
N ARG A 47 -0.27 -5.69 13.07
CA ARG A 47 -1.52 -6.46 13.13
C ARG A 47 -2.35 -6.09 14.35
N VAL A 48 -1.73 -5.99 15.52
CA VAL A 48 -2.42 -5.57 16.75
C VAL A 48 -2.98 -4.16 16.60
N THR A 49 -2.19 -3.22 16.09
CA THR A 49 -2.62 -1.83 15.86
C THR A 49 -3.88 -1.79 15.00
N LEU A 50 -3.90 -2.50 13.86
CA LEU A 50 -5.07 -2.57 12.97
C LEU A 50 -6.31 -3.12 13.69
N LEU A 51 -6.15 -4.24 14.42
CA LEU A 51 -7.24 -4.87 15.16
C LEU A 51 -7.83 -3.97 16.26
N THR A 52 -7.08 -3.00 16.77
CA THR A 52 -7.58 -2.05 17.78
C THR A 52 -8.39 -0.89 17.20
N TRP A 53 -8.39 -0.67 15.87
CA TRP A 53 -9.11 0.45 15.29
C TRP A 53 -10.61 0.13 15.13
N PRO A 54 -11.50 0.95 15.71
CA PRO A 54 -12.95 0.78 15.55
C PRO A 54 -13.41 1.37 14.20
N ILE A 55 -12.85 0.88 13.10
CA ILE A 55 -13.20 1.28 11.73
C ILE A 55 -13.92 0.10 11.09
N GLU A 56 -15.21 0.27 10.83
CA GLU A 56 -16.05 -0.77 10.25
C GLU A 56 -15.52 -1.19 8.86
N GLY A 57 -15.45 -2.50 8.62
CA GLY A 57 -14.97 -3.06 7.35
C GLY A 57 -13.46 -2.99 7.10
N LEU A 58 -12.68 -2.33 7.97
CA LEU A 58 -11.24 -2.16 7.74
C LEU A 58 -10.47 -3.48 7.76
N ASN A 59 -10.69 -4.33 8.76
CA ASN A 59 -9.93 -5.58 8.87
C ASN A 59 -10.18 -6.49 7.67
N ASP A 60 -11.45 -6.69 7.30
CA ASP A 60 -11.82 -7.48 6.12
C ASP A 60 -11.23 -6.90 4.82
N TYR A 61 -11.21 -5.57 4.70
CA TYR A 61 -10.64 -4.89 3.55
C TYR A 61 -9.12 -5.00 3.49
N VAL A 62 -8.40 -4.84 4.61
CA VAL A 62 -6.95 -4.99 4.67
C VAL A 62 -6.53 -6.43 4.40
N ASP A 63 -7.26 -7.43 4.92
CA ASP A 63 -7.00 -8.83 4.63
C ASP A 63 -7.22 -9.15 3.14
N ALA A 64 -8.28 -8.60 2.54
CA ALA A 64 -8.52 -8.73 1.10
C ALA A 64 -7.43 -8.04 0.26
N LEU A 65 -6.96 -6.87 0.69
CA LEU A 65 -5.84 -6.16 0.06
C LEU A 65 -4.54 -6.95 0.19
N ASP A 66 -4.21 -7.49 1.36
CA ASP A 66 -3.00 -8.28 1.59
C ASP A 66 -2.96 -9.51 0.67
N GLY A 67 -4.08 -10.24 0.57
CA GLY A 67 -4.22 -11.36 -0.35
C GLY A 67 -4.03 -10.95 -1.83
N TRP A 68 -4.61 -9.83 -2.24
CA TRP A 68 -4.45 -9.31 -3.60
C TRP A 68 -3.01 -8.86 -3.89
N ILE A 69 -2.36 -8.15 -2.96
CA ILE A 69 -0.97 -7.70 -3.08
C ILE A 69 0.00 -8.89 -3.16
N ALA A 70 -0.19 -9.88 -2.30
CA ALA A 70 0.65 -11.09 -2.28
C ALA A 70 0.51 -11.90 -3.56
N GLN A 71 -0.71 -12.02 -4.10
CA GLN A 71 -0.96 -12.76 -5.34
C GLN A 71 -0.27 -12.14 -6.56
N TRP A 72 -0.24 -10.81 -6.64
CA TRP A 72 0.32 -10.09 -7.80
C TRP A 72 1.74 -9.59 -7.60
N ASN A 73 2.37 -9.99 -6.48
CA ASN A 73 3.72 -9.63 -6.11
C ASN A 73 4.02 -8.14 -6.33
N LEU A 74 3.14 -7.27 -5.83
CA LEU A 74 3.29 -5.80 -5.94
C LEU A 74 4.46 -5.25 -5.09
N GLN A 75 5.44 -6.11 -4.80
CA GLN A 75 6.69 -5.78 -4.14
C GLN A 75 7.56 -4.89 -5.01
N ASP A 76 8.53 -4.25 -4.36
CA ASP A 76 9.44 -3.29 -4.95
C ASP A 76 10.07 -3.82 -6.26
N PRO A 77 9.98 -3.09 -7.38
CA PRO A 77 10.56 -3.47 -8.67
C PRO A 77 12.10 -3.50 -8.64
N ALA A 78 12.71 -2.95 -7.58
CA ALA A 78 14.13 -3.11 -7.29
C ALA A 78 14.48 -4.42 -6.56
N SER A 79 13.49 -5.24 -6.18
CA SER A 79 13.70 -6.55 -5.57
C SER A 79 14.29 -7.54 -6.56
N HIS A 80 15.22 -8.38 -6.09
CA HIS A 80 15.76 -9.50 -6.88
C HIS A 80 14.71 -10.57 -7.22
N GLU A 81 13.56 -10.55 -6.55
CA GLU A 81 12.43 -11.48 -6.72
C GLU A 81 11.32 -10.91 -7.62
N ALA A 82 11.59 -9.80 -8.32
CA ALA A 82 10.65 -9.17 -9.24
C ALA A 82 10.25 -10.08 -10.41
N ASP A 83 8.96 -10.35 -10.55
CA ASP A 83 8.42 -11.12 -11.67
C ASP A 83 8.21 -10.21 -12.90
N THR A 84 9.18 -10.24 -13.81
CA THR A 84 9.13 -9.46 -15.06
C THR A 84 8.04 -9.89 -16.05
N SER A 85 7.28 -10.96 -15.76
CA SER A 85 6.11 -11.35 -16.55
C SER A 85 4.85 -10.54 -16.22
N VAL A 86 4.83 -9.85 -15.06
CA VAL A 86 3.68 -9.06 -14.62
C VAL A 86 3.94 -7.57 -14.86
N TRP A 87 3.03 -6.94 -15.62
CA TRP A 87 3.05 -5.50 -15.82
C TRP A 87 1.98 -4.80 -14.98
N PRO A 88 2.15 -3.52 -14.61
CA PRO A 88 1.16 -2.78 -13.84
C PRO A 88 -0.25 -2.76 -14.45
N HIS A 89 -0.36 -2.79 -15.78
CA HIS A 89 -1.65 -2.79 -16.48
C HIS A 89 -2.33 -4.17 -16.51
N ASP A 90 -1.60 -5.24 -16.21
CA ASP A 90 -2.13 -6.60 -16.12
C ASP A 90 -2.68 -6.93 -14.73
N ILE A 91 -2.46 -6.05 -13.75
CA ILE A 91 -2.98 -6.23 -12.40
C ILE A 91 -4.51 -6.19 -12.46
N PRO A 92 -5.22 -7.20 -11.94
CA PRO A 92 -6.67 -7.23 -11.96
C PRO A 92 -7.27 -6.17 -11.03
N VAL A 93 -8.57 -5.97 -11.19
CA VAL A 93 -9.36 -5.07 -10.35
C VAL A 93 -9.11 -5.41 -8.86
N PRO A 94 -8.74 -4.42 -8.03
CA PRO A 94 -8.54 -4.62 -6.60
C PRO A 94 -9.86 -4.90 -5.88
N PRO A 95 -9.82 -5.37 -4.62
CA PRO A 95 -10.98 -5.38 -3.74
C PRO A 95 -11.63 -3.97 -3.68
N PRO A 96 -12.96 -3.88 -3.69
CA PRO A 96 -13.65 -2.58 -3.63
C PRO A 96 -13.38 -1.91 -2.28
N GLU A 97 -12.99 -0.64 -2.32
CA GLU A 97 -12.81 0.17 -1.11
C GLU A 97 -14.18 0.43 -0.44
N PRO A 98 -14.35 0.06 0.84
CA PRO A 98 -15.57 0.38 1.56
C PRO A 98 -15.71 1.90 1.81
N GLU A 99 -16.94 2.39 1.77
CA GLU A 99 -17.24 3.82 1.90
C GLU A 99 -16.69 4.41 3.20
N GLY A 100 -15.96 5.52 3.11
CA GLY A 100 -15.44 6.26 4.26
C GLY A 100 -14.19 5.68 4.94
N ILE A 101 -13.70 4.51 4.51
CA ILE A 101 -12.48 3.92 5.10
C ILE A 101 -11.26 4.79 4.84
N TRP A 102 -11.13 5.36 3.65
CA TRP A 102 -10.00 6.24 3.35
C TRP A 102 -9.90 7.41 4.33
N GLU A 103 -11.00 8.12 4.54
CA GLU A 103 -11.05 9.25 5.47
C GLU A 103 -10.78 8.81 6.91
N ALA A 104 -11.32 7.65 7.32
CA ALA A 104 -11.10 7.09 8.65
C ALA A 104 -9.63 6.73 8.90
N VAL A 105 -8.97 6.08 7.94
CA VAL A 105 -7.53 5.75 8.03
C VAL A 105 -6.68 7.01 7.91
N LEU A 106 -7.06 7.97 7.08
CA LEU A 106 -6.38 9.26 6.97
C LEU A 106 -6.38 10.03 8.29
N GLN A 107 -7.48 9.98 9.04
CA GLN A 107 -7.53 10.54 10.38
C GLN A 107 -6.54 9.85 11.33
N ARG A 108 -6.39 8.52 11.25
CA ARG A 108 -5.39 7.76 12.04
C ARG A 108 -3.96 8.11 11.67
N ALA A 109 -3.70 8.49 10.42
CA ALA A 109 -2.38 8.96 10.00
C ALA A 109 -1.99 10.29 10.68
N THR A 110 -2.91 10.98 11.36
CA THR A 110 -2.56 12.14 12.20
C THR A 110 -2.02 11.75 13.57
N ASP A 111 -2.27 10.51 14.02
CA ASP A 111 -1.82 10.03 15.33
C ASP A 111 -0.29 10.03 15.42
N PRO A 112 0.30 10.34 16.59
CA PRO A 112 1.74 10.32 16.76
C PRO A 112 2.30 8.89 16.75
N GLY A 113 3.59 8.75 16.45
CA GLY A 113 4.32 7.50 16.61
C GLY A 113 3.89 6.36 15.67
N PHE A 114 3.96 5.13 16.19
CA PHE A 114 3.77 3.90 15.42
C PHE A 114 2.39 3.81 14.78
N THR A 115 1.31 4.16 15.51
CA THR A 115 -0.07 4.12 14.97
C THR A 115 -0.23 4.95 13.71
N GLY A 116 0.28 6.19 13.70
CA GLY A 116 0.22 7.04 12.51
C GLY A 116 1.09 6.54 11.36
N PHE A 117 2.18 5.82 11.65
CA PHE A 117 2.98 5.14 10.63
C PHE A 117 2.24 3.94 10.03
N VAL A 118 1.58 3.11 10.84
CA VAL A 118 0.73 2.00 10.36
C VAL A 118 -0.36 2.54 9.44
N ALA A 119 -1.04 3.62 9.83
CA ALA A 119 -2.06 4.25 9.02
C ALA A 119 -1.51 4.78 7.68
N ALA A 120 -0.32 5.38 7.69
CA ALA A 120 0.35 5.78 6.46
C ALA A 120 0.68 4.58 5.56
N GLY A 121 1.11 3.45 6.15
CA GLY A 121 1.31 2.19 5.46
C GLY A 121 0.04 1.69 4.77
N VAL A 122 -1.07 1.61 5.51
CA VAL A 122 -2.38 1.21 4.95
C VAL A 122 -2.80 2.13 3.80
N LEU A 123 -2.69 3.45 3.96
CA LEU A 123 -3.02 4.41 2.90
C LEU A 123 -2.17 4.19 1.65
N LYS A 124 -0.89 3.84 1.78
CA LYS A 124 -0.04 3.48 0.64
C LYS A 124 -0.61 2.27 -0.12
N LEU A 125 -1.03 1.22 0.58
CA LEU A 125 -1.64 0.03 -0.03
C LEU A 125 -2.96 0.37 -0.73
N MET A 126 -3.81 1.17 -0.07
CA MET A 126 -5.07 1.65 -0.65
C MET A 126 -4.84 2.52 -1.90
N ALA A 127 -3.83 3.39 -1.89
CA ALA A 127 -3.48 4.21 -3.05
C ALA A 127 -3.01 3.36 -4.24
N MET A 128 -2.20 2.33 -3.98
CA MET A 128 -1.80 1.36 -5.01
C MET A 128 -3.01 0.64 -5.60
N ALA A 129 -3.96 0.20 -4.77
CA ALA A 129 -5.21 -0.39 -5.24
C ALA A 129 -6.02 0.59 -6.10
N ARG A 130 -6.23 1.83 -5.64
CA ARG A 130 -6.93 2.87 -6.42
C ARG A 130 -6.28 3.12 -7.79
N VAL A 131 -4.96 3.16 -7.86
CA VAL A 131 -4.22 3.32 -9.13
C VAL A 131 -4.39 2.09 -10.02
N ALA A 132 -4.27 0.87 -9.48
CA ALA A 132 -4.53 -0.36 -10.24
C ALA A 132 -5.95 -0.39 -10.83
N GLY A 133 -6.96 0.06 -10.07
CA GLY A 133 -8.34 0.19 -10.54
C GLY A 133 -8.54 1.12 -11.73
N ARG A 134 -7.63 2.10 -11.95
CA ARG A 134 -7.69 3.01 -13.11
C ARG A 134 -7.19 2.39 -14.40
N TYR A 135 -6.31 1.39 -14.33
CA TYR A 135 -5.82 0.69 -15.52
C TYR A 135 -6.87 -0.27 -16.09
N THR A 136 -7.69 -0.86 -15.21
CA THR A 136 -8.75 -1.81 -15.59
C THR A 136 -10.06 -1.14 -16.01
N SER A 137 -10.19 0.18 -15.83
CA SER A 137 -11.36 0.98 -16.21
C SER A 137 -11.20 1.71 -17.57
N GLN A 138 -10.06 1.52 -18.24
CA GLN A 138 -9.76 2.08 -19.57
C GLN A 138 -9.96 1.02 -20.66
#